data_AF-A0A933REI4-F1
#
_entry.id   AF-A0A933REI4-F1
#
_cell.length_a   1.000
_cell.length_b   1.000
_cell.length_c   1.000
_cell.angle_alpha   90.00
_cell.angle_beta   90.00
_cell.angle_gamma   90.00
#
_symmetry.space_group_name_H-M   'P 1'
#
loop_
_entity.id
_entity.type
_entity.pdbx_description
1 polymer ?
#
loop_
_entity_poly.entity_id
_entity_poly.type
_entity_poly.pdbx_seq_one_letter_code
_entity_poly.pdbx_strand_id
1 'polypeptide(L)' 'MRILLVTQMWPSPAAPDLGSFLLPLVRELETLGHEVEVAAISRRGGSPAKY' A
#
# COMPACT_ATOMS: atom_id res chain seq x y z
N MET A 1 -6.28 13.09 9.78
CA MET A 1 -4.85 13.03 10.15
C MET A 1 -4.04 12.79 8.89
N ARG A 2 -2.72 13.05 8.91
CA ARG A 2 -1.83 12.69 7.79
C ARG A 2 -1.17 11.35 8.09
N ILE A 3 -1.34 10.37 7.21
CA ILE A 3 -0.91 8.98 7.38
C ILE A 3 -0.03 8.60 6.18
N LEU A 4 1.18 8.11 6.44
CA LEU A 4 2.03 7.50 5.43
C LEU A 4 1.98 5.98 5.58
N LEU A 5 1.36 5.29 4.62
CA LEU A 5 1.35 3.84 4.54
C LEU A 5 2.60 3.36 3.81
N VAL A 6 3.52 2.73 4.55
CA VAL A 6 4.72 2.10 3.99
C VAL A 6 4.50 0.60 3.88
N THR A 7 4.59 0.05 2.66
CA THR A 7 4.33 -1.38 2.43
C THR A 7 5.14 -1.97 1.28
N GLN A 8 5.47 -3.26 1.40
CA GLN A 8 6.05 -4.06 0.30
C GLN A 8 4.98 -4.92 -0.40
N MET A 9 3.72 -4.70 -0.08
CA MET A 9 2.59 -5.51 -0.51
C MET A 9 1.56 -4.66 -1.24
N TRP A 10 1.99 -3.78 -2.15
CA TRP A 10 1.02 -2.98 -2.91
C TRP A 10 0.64 -3.66 -4.22
N PRO A 11 -0.66 -3.72 -4.57
CA PRO A 11 -1.09 -4.37 -5.80
C PRO A 11 -0.54 -3.61 -7.01
N SER A 12 -0.17 -4.36 -8.05
CA SER A 12 0.29 -3.81 -9.32
C SER A 12 -0.34 -4.56 -10.50
N PRO A 13 -0.26 -4.03 -11.74
CA PRO A 13 -0.75 -4.74 -12.91
C PRO A 13 -0.15 -6.15 -13.07
N ALA A 14 1.11 -6.36 -12.68
CA ALA A 14 1.78 -7.67 -12.72
C ALA A 14 1.43 -8.57 -11.52
N ALA A 15 0.88 -8.01 -10.45
CA ALA A 15 0.56 -8.71 -9.20
C ALA A 15 -0.69 -8.08 -8.54
N PRO A 16 -1.89 -8.26 -9.14
CA PRO A 16 -3.09 -7.53 -8.71
C PRO A 16 -3.64 -7.97 -7.34
N ASP A 17 -3.35 -9.20 -6.93
CA ASP A 17 -3.71 -9.77 -5.64
C ASP A 17 -2.70 -9.45 -4.53
N LEU A 18 -1.51 -8.93 -4.86
CA LEU A 18 -0.48 -8.59 -3.87
C LEU A 18 -1.00 -7.48 -2.96
N GLY A 19 -1.34 -7.85 -1.72
CA GLY A 19 -1.87 -6.94 -0.70
C GLY A 19 -3.07 -6.11 -1.14
N SER A 20 -3.93 -6.68 -1.99
CA SER A 20 -5.23 -6.10 -2.36
C SER A 20 -6.12 -5.78 -1.15
N PHE A 21 -5.91 -6.45 -0.02
CA PHE A 21 -6.57 -6.15 1.26
C PHE A 21 -6.26 -4.74 1.81
N LEU A 22 -5.20 -4.08 1.34
CA LEU A 22 -4.86 -2.70 1.73
C LEU A 22 -5.76 -1.67 1.06
N LEU A 23 -6.34 -1.99 -0.11
CA LEU A 23 -7.24 -1.07 -0.83
C LEU A 23 -8.48 -0.67 -0.01
N PRO A 24 -9.26 -1.60 0.57
CA PRO A 24 -10.38 -1.21 1.42
C PRO A 24 -9.92 -0.44 2.66
N LEU A 25 -8.78 -0.80 3.27
CA LEU A 25 -8.25 -0.07 4.42
C LEU A 25 -7.95 1.40 4.08
N VAL A 26 -7.23 1.67 2.98
CA VAL A 26 -6.93 3.04 2.53
C VAL A 26 -8.22 3.81 2.27
N ARG A 27 -9.16 3.19 1.57
CA ARG A 27 -10.45 3.81 1.24
C ARG A 27 -11.26 4.19 2.48
N GLU A 28 -11.31 3.32 3.49
CA GLU A 28 -12.03 3.62 4.74
C GLU A 28 -11.35 4.76 5.51
N LEU A 29 -10.01 4.78 5.56
CA LEU A 29 -9.26 5.88 6.19
C LEU A 29 -9.51 7.22 5.49
N GLU A 30 -9.52 7.24 4.16
CA GLU A 30 -9.87 8.44 3.38
C GLU A 30 -11.32 8.86 3.64
N THR A 31 -12.25 7.91 3.72
CA THR A 31 -13.67 8.17 4.02
C THR A 31 -13.86 8.80 5.40
N LEU A 32 -13.03 8.44 6.37
CA LEU A 32 -12.98 9.05 7.71
C LEU A 32 -12.32 10.45 7.73
N GLY A 33 -11.93 10.99 6.57
CA GLY A 33 -11.32 12.31 6.45
C GLY A 33 -9.83 12.33 6.81
N HIS A 34 -9.12 11.21 6.60
CA HIS A 34 -7.66 11.18 6.72
C HIS A 34 -7.00 11.38 5.35
N GLU A 35 -5.88 12.10 5.34
CA GLU A 35 -5.00 12.16 4.18
C GLU A 35 -4.06 10.95 4.24
N VAL A 36 -4.14 10.08 3.25
CA VAL A 36 -3.33 8.86 3.17
C VAL A 36 -2.40 8.95 1.98
N GLU A 37 -1.09 8.92 2.23
CA GLU A 37 -0.07 8.77 1.20
C GLU A 37 0.47 7.33 1.25
N VAL A 38 0.76 6.74 0.08
CA VAL A 38 1.26 5.36 -0.01
C VAL A 38 2.67 5.37 -0.58
N ALA A 39 3.63 4.90 0.21
CA ALA A 39 5.00 4.62 -0.23
C ALA A 39 5.18 3.11 -0.32
N ALA A 40 5.23 2.58 -1.54
CA ALA A 40 5.21 1.15 -1.73
C ALA A 40 6.19 0.58 -2.76
N ILE A 41 6.52 -0.68 -2.53
CA ILE A 41 7.10 -1.57 -3.52
C ILE A 41 6.00 -2.53 -3.98
N SER A 42 5.78 -2.61 -5.29
CA SER A 42 4.61 -3.31 -5.87
C SER A 42 5.01 -4.52 -6.73
N ARG A 43 6.18 -5.12 -6.47
CA ARG A 43 6.71 -6.29 -7.19
C ARG A 43 6.80 -7.49 -6.26
N ARG A 44 6.51 -8.69 -6.78
CA ARG A 44 6.78 -9.95 -6.08
C ARG A 44 8.25 -10.33 -6.24
N GLY A 45 8.94 -10.57 -5.13
CA GLY A 45 10.34 -10.98 -5.10
C GLY A 45 11.34 -9.83 -5.23
N GLY A 46 12.62 -10.17 -5.05
CA GLY A 46 13.71 -9.23 -4.82
C GLY A 46 14.14 -9.22 -3.36
N SER A 47 15.37 -8.80 -3.07
CA SER A 47 15.78 -8.64 -1.67
C SER A 47 14.86 -7.61 -1.01
N PRO A 48 14.52 -7.78 0.28
CA PRO A 48 13.94 -6.69 1.05
C PRO A 48 14.74 -5.43 0.78
N ALA A 49 14.06 -4.32 0.46
CA ALA A 49 14.73 -3.04 0.43
C ALA A 49 15.37 -2.84 1.80
N LYS A 50 16.71 -2.78 1.84
CA LYS A 50 17.42 -2.37 3.04
C LYS A 50 17.16 -0.88 3.19
N TYR A 51 16.66 -0.51 4.37
CA TYR A 51 16.38 0.87 4.75
C TYR A 51 17.61 1.75 4.51
#